data_AF-A0A836SI19-F1
#
_entry.id   AF-A0A836SI19-F1
#
_cell.length_a   1.000
_cell.length_b   1.000
_cell.length_c   1.000
_cell.angle_alpha   90.00
_cell.angle_beta   90.00
_cell.angle_gamma   90.00
#
_symmetry.space_group_name_H-M   'P 1'
#
loop_
_entity.id
_entity.type
_entity.pdbx_description
1 polymer ?
#
loop_
_entity_poly.entity_id
_entity_poly.type
_entity_poly.pdbx_seq_one_letter_code
_entity_poly.pdbx_strand_id
1 'polypeptide(L)'
;MPVQAKGKTDQIGIVQIEQDIAICEEKFPHLISRSIAAQLMDDNLIALFELEKDEKDNIRVGSEKHYKLVHPDELSLEELERYKIRT
;
A
#
# COMPACT_ATOMS: atom_id res chain seq x y z
N MET A 1 -9.78 -4.68 3.61
CA MET A 1 -8.63 -3.92 3.09
C MET A 1 -8.86 -3.71 1.60
N PRO A 2 -9.39 -2.55 1.18
CA PRO A 2 -9.43 -2.20 -0.24
C PRO A 2 -8.01 -1.92 -0.75
N VAL A 3 -7.74 -2.23 -2.01
CA VAL A 3 -6.41 -2.11 -2.62
C VAL A 3 -6.51 -1.46 -4.00
N GLN A 4 -5.71 -0.42 -4.21
CA GLN A 4 -5.48 0.18 -5.51
C GLN A 4 -4.02 0.00 -5.92
N ALA A 5 -3.78 -0.53 -7.13
CA ALA A 5 -2.45 -0.64 -7.71
C ALA A 5 -2.39 0.11 -9.03
N LYS A 6 -1.37 0.95 -9.22
CA LYS A 6 -1.17 1.74 -10.44
C LYS A 6 0.23 1.54 -10.99
N GLY A 7 0.32 1.47 -12.31
CA GLY A 7 1.58 1.38 -13.04
C GLY A 7 2.23 2.74 -13.23
N LYS A 8 3.43 2.77 -13.80
CA LYS A 8 4.28 3.98 -13.92
C LYS A 8 3.58 5.20 -14.53
N THR A 9 2.75 4.99 -15.54
CA THR A 9 2.05 6.08 -16.26
C THR A 9 0.77 6.53 -15.57
N ASP A 10 0.28 5.75 -14.60
CA ASP A 10 -0.93 6.03 -13.87
C ASP A 10 -0.60 6.56 -12.47
N GLN A 11 -1.45 7.44 -11.96
CA GLN A 11 -1.32 7.97 -10.61
C GLN A 11 -2.40 7.39 -9.70
N ILE A 12 -2.06 7.30 -8.42
CA ILE A 12 -3.03 7.01 -7.36
C ILE A 12 -4.08 8.13 -7.33
N GLY A 13 -5.34 7.79 -7.62
CA GLY A 13 -6.46 8.71 -7.53
C GLY A 13 -7.08 8.72 -6.13
N ILE A 14 -7.09 9.87 -5.47
CA ILE A 14 -7.66 10.05 -4.11
C ILE A 14 -9.16 9.71 -4.09
N VAL A 15 -9.91 10.11 -5.12
CA VAL A 15 -11.36 9.86 -5.20
C VAL A 15 -11.68 8.36 -5.15
N GLN A 16 -10.86 7.51 -5.77
CA GLN A 16 -11.07 6.06 -5.74
C GLN A 16 -10.88 5.50 -4.32
N ILE A 17 -9.89 6.03 -3.59
CA ILE A 17 -9.62 5.66 -2.19
C ILE A 17 -10.78 6.07 -1.29
N GLU A 18 -11.30 7.29 -1.44
CA GLU A 18 -12.45 7.78 -0.67
C GLU A 18 -13.69 6.91 -0.89
N GLN A 19 -13.97 6.55 -2.14
CA GLN A 19 -15.08 5.67 -2.50
C GLN A 19 -14.91 4.26 -1.92
N ASP A 20 -13.71 3.68 -2.04
CA ASP A 20 -13.41 2.36 -1.48
C ASP A 20 -13.56 2.33 0.04
N ILE A 21 -13.11 3.38 0.74
CA ILE A 21 -13.28 3.50 2.19
C ILE A 21 -14.75 3.62 2.56
N ALA A 22 -15.52 4.48 1.87
CA ALA A 22 -16.95 4.64 2.13
C ALA A 22 -17.73 3.32 1.95
N ILE A 23 -17.41 2.55 0.91
CA ILE A 23 -18.01 1.22 0.69
C ILE A 23 -17.63 0.26 1.83
N CYS A 24 -16.39 0.33 2.33
CA CYS A 24 -15.96 -0.51 3.44
C CYS A 24 -16.67 -0.15 4.75
N GLU A 25 -16.87 1.15 5.02
CA GLU A 25 -17.64 1.63 6.18
C GLU A 25 -19.09 1.16 6.14
N GLU A 26 -19.72 1.17 4.95
CA GLU A 26 -21.10 0.69 4.77
C GLU A 26 -21.21 -0.84 4.92
N LYS A 27 -20.33 -1.59 4.23
CA LYS A 27 -20.42 -3.07 4.19
C LYS A 27 -19.85 -3.74 5.42
N PHE A 28 -18.90 -3.09 6.10
CA PHE A 28 -18.15 -3.65 7.23
C PHE A 28 -18.07 -2.65 8.39
N PRO A 29 -19.21 -2.25 8.99
CA PRO A 29 -19.29 -1.15 9.97
C PRO A 29 -18.53 -1.39 11.28
N HIS A 30 -18.10 -2.61 11.54
CA HIS A 30 -17.34 -2.99 12.74
C HIS A 30 -15.86 -3.24 12.46
N LEU A 31 -15.39 -3.05 11.22
CA LEU A 31 -14.01 -3.24 10.82
C LEU A 31 -13.35 -1.88 10.52
N ILE A 32 -12.05 -1.79 10.78
CA ILE A 32 -11.25 -0.64 10.37
C ILE A 32 -10.88 -0.82 8.90
N SER A 33 -11.26 0.14 8.06
CA SER A 33 -10.84 0.16 6.66
C SER A 33 -9.38 0.60 6.54
N ARG A 34 -8.48 -0.38 6.38
CA ARG A 34 -7.07 -0.13 6.04
C ARG A 34 -6.93 -0.15 4.52
N SER A 35 -7.01 1.03 3.90
CA SER A 35 -6.89 1.17 2.45
C SER A 35 -5.43 1.12 2.04
N ILE A 36 -5.11 0.39 0.97
CA ILE A 36 -3.73 0.20 0.50
C ILE A 36 -3.59 0.75 -0.92
N ALA A 37 -2.62 1.63 -1.14
CA ALA A 37 -2.24 2.10 -2.46
C ALA A 37 -0.83 1.61 -2.80
N ALA A 38 -0.68 0.99 -3.98
CA ALA A 38 0.61 0.56 -4.52
C ALA A 38 0.91 1.31 -5.81
N GLN A 39 2.03 2.02 -5.86
CA GLN A 39 2.51 2.72 -7.05
C GLN A 39 3.77 2.03 -7.55
N LEU A 40 3.73 1.52 -8.77
CA LEU A 40 4.93 1.09 -9.48
C LEU A 40 5.66 2.35 -9.98
N MET A 41 6.92 2.48 -9.57
CA MET A 41 7.79 3.58 -9.93
C MET A 41 8.91 3.08 -10.85
N ASP A 42 9.82 3.98 -11.23
CA ASP A 42 11.02 3.59 -11.95
C ASP A 42 11.97 2.73 -11.11
N ASP A 43 12.96 2.14 -11.79
CA ASP A 43 13.98 1.29 -11.15
C ASP A 43 13.45 0.11 -10.34
N ASN A 44 12.30 -0.43 -10.80
CA ASN A 44 11.60 -1.56 -10.17
C ASN A 44 11.19 -1.28 -8.71
N LEU A 45 11.02 -0.01 -8.35
CA LEU A 45 10.55 0.39 -7.04
C LEU A 45 9.02 0.33 -6.97
N ILE A 46 8.51 -0.11 -5.82
CA ILE A 46 7.10 -0.13 -5.47
C ILE A 46 6.95 0.69 -4.19
N ALA A 47 6.24 1.81 -4.27
CA ALA A 47 5.82 2.54 -3.10
C ALA A 47 4.45 1.99 -2.64
N LEU A 48 4.38 1.52 -1.40
CA LEU A 48 3.19 0.98 -0.77
C LEU A 48 2.76 1.92 0.35
N PHE A 49 1.54 2.43 0.26
CA PHE A 49 0.94 3.34 1.23
C PHE A 49 -0.24 2.66 1.89
N GLU A 50 -0.28 2.75 3.21
CA GLU A 50 -1.51 2.56 3.97
C GLU A 50 -2.18 3.92 4.18
N LEU A 51 -3.45 3.98 3.82
CA LEU A 51 -4.24 5.19 3.80
C LEU A 51 -5.42 5.07 4.75
N GLU A 52 -5.64 6.14 5.51
CA GLU A 52 -6.70 6.26 6.52
C GLU A 52 -7.34 7.65 6.47
N LYS A 53 -8.53 7.79 7.04
CA LYS A 53 -9.18 9.08 7.23
C LYS A 53 -8.75 9.68 8.57
N ASP A 54 -8.41 10.96 8.58
CA ASP A 54 -8.23 11.71 9.82
C ASP A 54 -9.57 12.10 10.45
N GLU A 55 -9.52 12.74 11.63
CA GLU A 55 -10.70 13.21 12.37
C GLU A 55 -11.58 14.19 11.58
N LYS A 56 -11.06 14.75 10.47
CA LYS A 56 -11.76 15.69 9.58
C LYS A 56 -12.11 15.04 8.24
N ASP A 57 -12.15 13.72 8.17
CA ASP A 57 -12.43 12.93 6.96
C ASP A 57 -11.43 13.12 5.80
N ASN A 58 -10.25 13.67 6.04
CA ASN A 58 -9.24 13.79 4.98
C ASN A 58 -8.41 12.50 4.88
N ILE A 59 -8.09 12.09 3.66
CA ILE A 59 -7.18 10.97 3.42
C ILE A 59 -5.75 11.34 3.83
N ARG A 60 -5.14 10.49 4.66
CA ARG A 60 -3.76 10.59 5.15
C ARG A 60 -3.00 9.29 4.92
N VAL A 61 -1.68 9.40 4.82
CA VAL A 61 -0.76 8.26 4.83
C VAL A 61 -0.49 7.88 6.29
N GLY A 62 -0.99 6.72 6.73
CA GLY A 62 -0.71 6.16 8.06
C GLY A 62 0.60 5.36 8.08
N SER A 63 0.95 4.71 6.96
CA SER A 63 2.22 4.01 6.81
C SER A 63 2.70 4.04 5.36
N GLU A 64 4.01 4.07 5.17
CA GLU A 64 4.65 4.05 3.87
C GLU A 64 5.82 3.07 3.89
N LYS A 65 5.90 2.21 2.87
CA LYS A 65 7.00 1.27 2.67
C LYS A 65 7.39 1.24 1.21
N HIS A 66 8.69 1.22 0.95
CA HIS A 66 9.24 1.13 -0.39
C HIS A 66 9.92 -0.23 -0.58
N TYR A 67 9.58 -0.91 -1.66
CA TYR A 67 10.12 -2.21 -2.01
C TYR A 67 10.79 -2.14 -3.38
N LYS A 68 11.96 -2.74 -3.52
CA LYS A 68 12.61 -2.88 -4.82
C LYS A 68 12.48 -4.32 -5.29
N LEU A 69 11.96 -4.52 -6.50
CA LEU A 69 12.02 -5.83 -7.13
C LEU A 69 13.43 -6.05 -7.66
N VAL A 70 14.06 -7.12 -7.16
CA VAL A 70 15.42 -7.52 -7.49
C VAL A 70 15.43 -8.95 -8.02
N HIS A 71 16.43 -9.30 -8.83
CA HIS A 71 16.62 -10.69 -9.24
C HIS A 71 17.01 -11.54 -8.02
N PRO A 72 16.64 -12.85 -7.95
CA PRO A 72 17.06 -13.70 -6.84
C PRO A 72 18.57 -13.73 -6.60
N ASP A 73 19.37 -13.63 -7.67
CA ASP A 73 20.84 -13.61 -7.59
C ASP A 73 21.41 -12.31 -6.99
N GLU A 74 20.58 -11.28 -6.83
CA GLU A 74 20.94 -10.02 -6.18
C GLU A 74 20.66 -10.03 -4.66
N LEU A 75 20.06 -11.11 -4.13
CA LEU A 75 19.82 -11.27 -2.70
C LEU A 75 20.93 -12.09 -2.05
N SER A 76 21.52 -11.56 -0.98
CA SER A 76 22.44 -12.32 -0.14
C SER A 76 21.71 -13.43 0.64
N LEU A 77 22.44 -14.49 1.00
CA LEU A 77 21.91 -15.53 1.89
C LEU A 77 21.43 -14.92 3.22
N GLU A 78 22.15 -13.92 3.73
CA GLU A 78 21.79 -13.21 4.96
C GLU A 78 20.45 -12.47 4.81
N GLU A 79 20.20 -11.81 3.67
CA GLU A 79 18.90 -11.20 3.35
C GLU A 79 17.76 -12.23 3.32
N LEU A 80 17.99 -13.37 2.66
CA LEU A 80 17.01 -14.45 2.59
C LEU A 80 16.69 -15.04 3.97
N GLU A 81 17.70 -15.20 4.83
CA GLU A 81 17.48 -15.64 6.21
C GLU A 81 16.68 -14.62 7.03
N ARG A 82 16.92 -13.31 6.84
CA ARG A 82 16.10 -12.27 7.49
C ARG A 82 14.63 -12.36 7.10
N TYR A 83 14.30 -12.74 5.86
CA TYR A 83 12.90 -12.91 5.43
C TYR A 83 12.17 -14.06 6.10
N LYS A 84 12.90 -15.02 6.70
CA LYS A 84 12.27 -16.09 7.50
C LYS A 84 11.80 -15.61 8.87
N ILE A 85 12.35 -14.51 9.36
CA ILE A 85 11.99 -13.90 10.64
C ILE A 85 10.79 -12.99 10.40
N ARG A 86 9.64 -13.32 10.99
CA ARG A 86 8.45 -12.46 10.99
C ARG A 86 8.57 -11.49 12.16
N THR A 87 8.79 -10.20 11.87
CA THR A 87 8.76 -9.10 12.85
C THR A 87 7.46 -8.31 12.76
#